data_AF-A0A8K0S5F9-F1
#
_entry.id   AF-A0A8K0S5F9-F1
#
_cell.length_a   1.000
_cell.length_b   1.000
_cell.length_c   1.000
_cell.angle_alpha   90.00
_cell.angle_beta   90.00
_cell.angle_gamma   90.00
#
_symmetry.space_group_name_H-M   'P 1'
#
loop_
_entity.id
_entity.type
_entity.pdbx_description
1 polymer ?
#
loop_
_entity_poly.entity_id
_entity_poly.type
_entity_poly.pdbx_seq_one_letter_code
_entity_poly.pdbx_strand_id
1 'polypeptide(L)'
;MGKNDKKGADKGGKGKGDKGKDAKDTKESGGKAKGAQSINVRHILCEKHAKKEEALAKLNDGVKFDEVAREFSEDKARQGGSLGWKTKGSLDPKFEEVAFALETSTTASPKFVEVKTEFGYHIIMVEGRK
;
A
#
# COMPACT_ATOMS: atom_id res chain seq x y z
N MET A 1 32.81 -17.36 -52.81
CA MET A 1 31.42 -17.11 -53.23
C MET A 1 30.53 -17.68 -52.13
N GLY A 2 29.69 -16.98 -51.39
CA GLY A 2 28.88 -15.80 -51.62
C GLY A 2 27.62 -16.08 -50.79
N LYS A 3 27.45 -15.39 -49.66
CA LYS A 3 26.58 -14.21 -49.48
C LYS A 3 25.15 -14.57 -49.04
N ASN A 4 24.69 -13.79 -48.08
CA ASN A 4 23.31 -13.46 -47.68
C ASN A 4 22.56 -14.39 -46.71
N ASP A 5 21.75 -13.90 -45.77
CA ASP A 5 21.60 -12.60 -45.08
C ASP A 5 20.48 -12.80 -44.02
N LYS A 6 20.68 -12.20 -42.83
CA LYS A 6 19.67 -11.47 -42.02
C LYS A 6 18.41 -12.19 -41.50
N LYS A 7 18.27 -12.25 -40.15
CA LYS A 7 17.20 -11.58 -39.37
C LYS A 7 17.46 -11.71 -37.87
N GLY A 8 17.54 -10.58 -37.17
CA GLY A 8 17.68 -10.53 -35.70
C GLY A 8 16.35 -10.64 -34.96
N ALA A 9 16.43 -10.83 -33.64
CA ALA A 9 15.48 -10.30 -32.66
C ALA A 9 16.06 -10.39 -31.24
N ASP A 10 16.00 -9.23 -30.58
CA ASP A 10 16.14 -8.94 -29.16
C ASP A 10 15.06 -9.62 -28.29
N LYS A 11 15.24 -9.53 -26.95
CA LYS A 11 14.36 -9.90 -25.81
C LYS A 11 14.71 -11.23 -25.15
N GLY A 12 14.80 -11.35 -23.83
CA GLY A 12 14.48 -10.43 -22.73
C GLY A 12 14.51 -11.26 -21.44
N GLY A 13 14.95 -10.63 -20.34
CA GLY A 13 15.10 -11.28 -19.05
C GLY A 13 13.78 -11.76 -18.44
N LYS A 14 13.88 -12.73 -17.53
CA LYS A 14 12.75 -13.11 -16.66
C LYS A 14 13.25 -13.56 -15.29
N GLY A 15 13.53 -12.57 -14.44
CA GLY A 15 13.52 -12.77 -12.99
C GLY A 15 12.07 -12.99 -12.54
N LYS A 16 11.80 -14.14 -11.93
CA LYS A 16 10.47 -14.49 -11.41
C LYS A 16 10.52 -14.39 -9.89
N GLY A 17 10.24 -13.19 -9.39
CA GLY A 17 10.05 -12.89 -7.98
C GLY A 17 8.58 -12.97 -7.58
N ASP A 18 8.41 -13.48 -6.37
CA ASP A 18 7.29 -13.29 -5.44
C ASP A 18 5.98 -14.09 -5.63
N LYS A 19 5.71 -14.87 -4.60
CA LYS A 19 4.61 -15.82 -4.44
C LYS A 19 3.70 -15.24 -3.35
N GLY A 20 2.94 -14.21 -3.70
CA GLY A 20 1.85 -13.70 -2.86
C GLY A 20 0.66 -14.65 -2.89
N LYS A 21 0.63 -15.58 -1.92
CA LYS A 21 -0.57 -16.34 -1.56
C LYS A 21 -1.40 -15.46 -0.61
N ASP A 22 -2.46 -14.83 -1.10
CA ASP A 22 -3.51 -14.30 -0.23
C ASP A 22 -4.70 -15.25 -0.29
N ALA A 23 -4.90 -15.89 0.86
CA ALA A 23 -5.85 -16.94 1.11
C ALA A 23 -7.19 -16.36 1.57
N LYS A 24 -8.26 -17.02 1.10
CA LYS A 24 -9.45 -17.38 1.90
C LYS A 24 -10.24 -16.23 2.53
N ASP A 25 -11.16 -15.67 1.76
CA ASP A 25 -12.33 -14.96 2.29
C ASP A 25 -13.30 -15.97 2.93
N THR A 26 -13.56 -15.80 4.23
CA THR A 26 -14.67 -16.44 4.93
C THR A 26 -15.29 -15.41 5.87
N LYS A 27 -16.58 -15.16 5.65
CA LYS A 27 -17.62 -14.74 6.60
C LYS A 27 -17.87 -13.23 6.82
N GLU A 28 -18.86 -12.77 6.07
CA GLU A 28 -19.99 -11.89 6.42
C GLU A 28 -20.16 -11.47 7.89
N SER A 29 -20.26 -10.14 8.15
CA SER A 29 -21.52 -9.47 8.57
C SER A 29 -21.27 -8.09 9.19
N GLY A 30 -22.03 -7.07 8.75
CA GLY A 30 -22.39 -5.94 9.61
C GLY A 30 -22.25 -4.53 9.00
N GLY A 31 -23.39 -3.88 8.71
CA GLY A 31 -23.53 -2.42 8.87
C GLY A 31 -23.52 -1.57 7.60
N LYS A 32 -24.73 -1.20 7.15
CA LYS A 32 -25.03 -0.21 6.10
C LYS A 32 -24.12 1.02 6.14
N ALA A 33 -23.31 1.17 5.10
CA ALA A 33 -23.12 2.44 4.41
C ALA A 33 -22.96 2.08 2.93
N LYS A 34 -23.76 2.69 2.04
CA LYS A 34 -23.51 2.60 0.60
C LYS A 34 -22.23 3.40 0.30
N GLY A 35 -21.09 2.77 0.54
CA GLY A 35 -19.74 3.24 0.26
C GLY A 35 -18.93 2.04 -0.22
N ALA A 36 -17.81 2.30 -0.91
CA ALA A 36 -16.97 1.30 -1.57
C ALA A 36 -16.91 -0.06 -0.83
N GLN A 37 -17.13 -1.15 -1.57
CA GLN A 37 -17.01 -2.50 -1.02
C GLN A 37 -15.55 -2.87 -0.74
N SER A 38 -14.60 -2.22 -1.42
CA SER A 38 -13.18 -2.44 -1.22
C SER A 38 -12.35 -1.18 -1.45
N ILE A 39 -11.31 -1.00 -0.64
CA ILE A 39 -10.32 0.08 -0.77
C ILE A 39 -8.93 -0.51 -1.00
N ASN A 40 -8.18 0.06 -1.94
CA ASN A 40 -6.77 -0.22 -2.07
C ASN A 40 -5.99 0.72 -1.16
N VAL A 41 -5.38 0.16 -0.12
CA VAL A 41 -4.78 0.94 0.96
C VAL A 41 -3.31 0.59 1.13
N ARG A 42 -2.54 1.62 1.45
CA ARG A 42 -1.16 1.58 1.92
C ARG A 42 -1.10 2.05 3.35
N HIS A 43 -0.18 1.49 4.11
CA HIS A 43 0.14 2.02 5.43
C HIS A 43 1.63 2.01 5.73
N ILE A 44 2.02 2.85 6.69
CA ILE A 44 3.34 2.83 7.32
C ILE A 44 3.06 2.57 8.79
N LEU A 45 3.48 1.41 9.29
CA LEU A 45 3.41 1.10 10.71
C LEU A 45 4.74 1.50 11.37
N CYS A 46 4.66 2.30 12.42
CA CYS A 46 5.79 2.62 13.27
C CYS A 46 5.39 2.39 14.74
N GLU A 47 6.08 1.49 15.42
CA GLU A 47 5.88 1.24 16.86
C GLU A 47 6.32 2.46 17.69
N LYS A 48 7.34 3.18 17.23
CA LYS A 48 7.91 4.36 17.90
C LYS A 48 7.36 5.67 17.34
N HIS A 49 7.00 6.59 18.24
CA HIS A 49 6.57 7.94 17.86
C HIS A 49 7.64 8.68 17.03
N ALA A 50 8.92 8.58 17.45
CA ALA A 50 10.03 9.19 16.74
C ALA A 50 10.11 8.73 15.27
N LYS A 51 9.98 7.43 14.99
CA LYS A 51 9.99 6.90 13.62
C LYS A 51 8.81 7.45 12.79
N LYS A 52 7.62 7.54 13.40
CA LYS A 52 6.45 8.14 12.75
C LYS A 52 6.69 9.61 12.38
N GLU A 53 7.31 10.37 13.26
CA GLU A 53 7.64 11.78 13.00
C GLU A 53 8.66 11.93 11.86
N GLU A 54 9.69 11.08 11.83
CA GLU A 54 10.65 11.05 10.72
C GLU A 54 9.99 10.67 9.38
N ALA A 55 9.12 9.66 9.40
CA ALA A 55 8.36 9.26 8.22
C ALA A 55 7.45 10.41 7.72
N LEU A 56 6.75 11.09 8.64
CA LEU A 56 5.95 12.26 8.29
C LEU A 56 6.80 13.40 7.73
N ALA A 57 7.97 13.67 8.29
CA ALA A 57 8.86 14.69 7.78
C ALA A 57 9.25 14.40 6.32
N LYS A 58 9.60 13.15 6.01
CA LYS A 58 9.90 12.71 4.64
C LYS A 58 8.70 12.84 3.70
N LEU A 59 7.50 12.48 4.16
CA LEU A 59 6.28 12.65 3.37
C LEU A 59 5.97 14.13 3.08
N ASN A 60 6.21 15.01 4.06
CA ASN A 60 6.04 16.47 3.89
C ASN A 60 7.10 17.08 2.97
N ASP A 61 8.30 16.51 2.93
CA ASP A 61 9.37 16.87 1.98
C ASP A 61 9.03 16.48 0.53
N GLY A 62 7.95 15.73 0.32
CA GLY A 62 7.51 15.27 -1.00
C GLY A 62 8.14 13.94 -1.42
N VAL A 63 8.77 13.21 -0.50
CA VAL A 63 9.23 11.84 -0.76
C VAL A 63 8.02 10.94 -0.98
N LYS A 64 8.14 10.04 -1.96
CA LYS A 64 7.06 9.10 -2.27
C LYS A 64 6.77 8.21 -1.07
N PHE A 65 5.49 7.98 -0.83
CA PHE A 65 5.06 7.16 0.30
C PHE A 65 5.63 5.73 0.27
N ASP A 66 5.84 5.15 -0.90
CA ASP A 66 6.39 3.81 -1.02
C ASP A 66 7.84 3.72 -0.55
N GLU A 67 8.64 4.77 -0.79
CA GLU A 67 10.02 4.88 -0.34
C GLU A 67 10.06 5.06 1.18
N VAL A 68 9.25 5.98 1.72
CA VAL A 68 9.15 6.18 3.17
C VAL A 68 8.68 4.91 3.87
N ALA A 69 7.69 4.21 3.30
CA ALA A 69 7.23 2.94 3.85
C ALA A 69 8.31 1.86 3.82
N ARG A 70 9.19 1.82 2.80
CA ARG A 70 10.31 0.87 2.74
C ARG A 70 11.35 1.12 3.81
N GLU A 71 11.59 2.38 4.14
CA GLU A 71 12.59 2.77 5.13
C GLU A 71 12.07 2.71 6.57
N PHE A 72 10.84 3.18 6.80
CA PHE A 72 10.31 3.42 8.15
C PHE A 72 9.23 2.43 8.60
N SER A 73 8.53 1.78 7.67
CA SER A 73 7.45 0.87 8.05
C SER A 73 8.01 -0.41 8.65
N GLU A 74 7.36 -0.88 9.72
CA GLU A 74 7.61 -2.17 10.35
C GLU A 74 6.69 -3.25 9.78
N ASP A 75 5.64 -2.86 9.05
CA ASP A 75 4.77 -3.76 8.29
C ASP A 75 4.80 -3.48 6.78
N LYS A 76 4.79 -4.55 5.97
CA LYS A 76 4.78 -4.49 4.49
C LYS A 76 5.82 -3.53 3.88
N ALA A 77 6.92 -3.25 4.59
CA ALA A 77 7.96 -2.32 4.18
C ALA A 77 8.50 -2.64 2.80
N ARG A 78 8.81 -3.93 2.54
CA ARG A 78 9.29 -4.40 1.22
C ARG A 78 8.33 -4.08 0.07
N GLN A 79 7.03 -4.00 0.34
CA GLN A 79 5.98 -3.70 -0.63
C GLN A 79 5.63 -2.21 -0.67
N GLY A 80 6.44 -1.35 -0.02
CA GLY A 80 6.16 0.08 0.10
C GLY A 80 4.87 0.34 0.87
N GLY A 81 4.61 -0.47 1.90
CA GLY A 81 3.43 -0.32 2.76
C GLY A 81 2.13 -0.82 2.14
N SER A 82 2.17 -1.43 0.96
CA SER A 82 0.96 -1.83 0.23
C SER A 82 0.27 -3.01 0.89
N LEU A 83 -0.95 -2.78 1.38
CA LEU A 83 -1.84 -3.83 1.87
C LEU A 83 -2.71 -4.41 0.74
N GLY A 84 -2.83 -3.69 -0.38
CA GLY A 84 -3.66 -4.07 -1.51
C GLY A 84 -5.14 -3.77 -1.27
N TRP A 85 -5.99 -4.44 -2.03
CA TRP A 85 -7.45 -4.30 -1.93
C TRP A 85 -7.97 -4.98 -0.67
N LYS A 86 -8.59 -4.20 0.21
CA LYS A 86 -9.22 -4.63 1.46
C LYS A 86 -10.70 -4.34 1.41
N THR A 87 -11.50 -5.33 1.77
CA THR A 87 -12.95 -5.20 1.89
C THR A 87 -13.32 -4.55 3.21
N LYS A 88 -14.46 -3.88 3.23
CA LYS A 88 -15.03 -3.36 4.47
C LYS A 88 -15.31 -4.52 5.46
N GLY A 89 -14.88 -4.38 6.70
CA GLY A 89 -14.92 -5.39 7.76
C GLY A 89 -13.65 -6.25 7.89
N SER A 90 -12.67 -6.11 6.97
CA SER A 90 -11.42 -6.90 7.01
C SER A 90 -10.26 -6.21 7.73
N LEU A 91 -10.43 -4.96 8.15
CA LEU A 91 -9.43 -4.13 8.80
C LEU A 91 -9.90 -3.72 10.20
N ASP A 92 -8.96 -3.25 11.02
CA ASP A 92 -9.28 -2.69 12.34
C ASP A 92 -10.29 -1.54 12.18
N PRO A 93 -11.35 -1.46 12.99
CA PRO A 93 -12.41 -0.47 12.80
C PRO A 93 -11.90 0.99 12.80
N LYS A 94 -10.87 1.31 13.60
CA LYS A 94 -10.27 2.66 13.59
C LYS A 94 -9.49 2.93 12.32
N PHE A 95 -8.72 1.94 11.87
CA PHE A 95 -7.97 2.02 10.62
C PHE A 95 -8.93 2.15 9.44
N GLU A 96 -9.97 1.32 9.41
CA GLU A 96 -10.97 1.30 8.37
C GLU A 96 -11.70 2.63 8.27
N GLU A 97 -12.23 3.13 9.39
CA GLU A 97 -13.02 4.36 9.41
C GLU A 97 -12.24 5.52 8.78
N VAL A 98 -10.96 5.68 9.16
CA VAL A 98 -10.14 6.74 8.56
C VAL A 98 -9.77 6.46 7.12
N ALA A 99 -9.52 5.19 6.74
CA ALA A 99 -9.15 4.84 5.38
C ALA A 99 -10.33 5.10 4.44
N PHE A 100 -11.55 4.78 4.88
CA PHE A 100 -12.76 5.06 4.12
C PHE A 100 -13.14 6.55 4.12
N ALA A 101 -12.82 7.29 5.18
CA ALA A 101 -12.99 8.74 5.22
C ALA A 101 -11.97 9.48 4.34
N LEU A 102 -10.83 8.85 4.06
CA LEU A 102 -9.75 9.42 3.27
C LEU A 102 -10.05 9.33 1.77
N GLU A 103 -9.71 10.40 1.05
CA GLU A 103 -9.87 10.45 -0.41
C GLU A 103 -8.76 9.66 -1.12
N THR A 104 -9.10 9.03 -2.23
CA THR A 104 -8.14 8.33 -3.09
C THR A 104 -7.08 9.31 -3.59
N SER A 105 -5.82 8.95 -3.43
CA SER A 105 -4.65 9.77 -3.76
C SER A 105 -3.56 8.91 -4.40
N THR A 106 -2.40 9.49 -4.69
CA THR A 106 -1.29 8.78 -5.38
C THR A 106 -0.01 8.86 -4.55
N THR A 107 0.95 7.97 -4.79
CA THR A 107 2.23 8.00 -4.07
C THR A 107 3.04 9.28 -4.27
N ALA A 108 2.82 10.02 -5.36
CA ALA A 108 3.46 11.31 -5.65
C ALA A 108 2.76 12.50 -4.98
N SER A 109 1.47 12.37 -4.66
CA SER A 109 0.72 13.36 -3.88
C SER A 109 -0.18 12.62 -2.90
N PRO A 110 0.44 12.01 -1.87
CA PRO A 110 -0.29 11.11 -0.99
C PRO A 110 -1.13 11.93 -0.02
N LYS A 111 -2.44 11.67 0.00
CA LYS A 111 -3.28 12.06 1.13
C LYS A 111 -3.14 10.97 2.16
N PHE A 112 -2.62 11.31 3.32
CA PHE A 112 -2.42 10.37 4.41
C PHE A 112 -3.04 10.88 5.69
N VAL A 113 -3.39 9.94 6.56
CA VAL A 113 -3.91 10.22 7.90
C VAL A 113 -3.18 9.35 8.90
N GLU A 114 -2.94 9.88 10.08
CA GLU A 114 -2.33 9.15 11.19
C GLU A 114 -3.40 8.52 12.08
N VAL A 115 -3.17 7.27 12.46
CA VAL A 115 -3.99 6.53 13.42
C VAL A 115 -3.12 5.81 14.40
N LYS A 116 -3.45 5.94 15.68
CA LYS A 116 -2.82 5.17 16.73
C LYS A 116 -3.67 3.94 17.05
N THR A 117 -3.07 2.77 16.91
CA THR A 117 -3.66 1.49 17.31
C THR A 117 -2.84 0.90 18.46
N GLU A 118 -3.21 -0.30 18.89
CA GLU A 118 -2.44 -1.12 19.83
C GLU A 118 -1.07 -1.56 19.28
N PHE A 119 -0.91 -1.66 17.95
CA PHE A 119 0.36 -2.01 17.29
C PHE A 119 1.32 -0.83 17.18
N GLY A 120 0.84 0.40 17.35
CA GLY A 120 1.63 1.61 17.24
C GLY A 120 0.95 2.69 16.40
N TYR A 121 1.75 3.44 15.66
CA TYR A 121 1.30 4.53 14.80
C TYR A 121 1.24 4.07 13.35
N HIS A 122 0.06 4.15 12.77
CA HIS A 122 -0.19 3.86 11.36
C HIS A 122 -0.37 5.16 10.61
N ILE A 123 0.36 5.35 9.54
CA ILE A 123 0.08 6.39 8.55
C ILE A 123 -0.61 5.69 7.39
N ILE A 124 -1.82 6.09 7.04
CA ILE A 124 -2.69 5.38 6.12
C ILE A 124 -2.91 6.24 4.87
N MET A 125 -2.80 5.63 3.70
CA MET A 125 -3.07 6.26 2.41
C MET A 125 -3.93 5.36 1.54
N VAL A 126 -4.91 5.91 0.84
CA VAL A 126 -5.76 5.16 -0.08
C VAL A 126 -5.39 5.50 -1.51
N GLU A 127 -5.10 4.46 -2.31
CA GLU A 127 -4.80 4.58 -3.74
C GLU A 127 -6.04 4.38 -4.62
N GLY A 128 -7.07 3.69 -4.11
CA GLY A 128 -8.29 3.41 -4.87
C GLY A 128 -9.46 2.94 -4.00
N ARG A 129 -10.69 3.13 -4.48
CA ARG A 129 -11.92 2.66 -3.83
C ARG A 129 -12.90 2.14 -4.88
N LYS A 130 -13.56 1.01 -4.64
CA LYS A 130 -14.58 0.41 -5.52
C LYS A 130 -15.76 -0.14 -4.73
#